data_AF-A0A3B4GUI9-F1
#
_entry.id   AF-A0A3B4GUI9-F1
#
_cell.length_a   1.000
_cell.length_b   1.000
_cell.length_c   1.000
_cell.angle_alpha   90.00
_cell.angle_beta   90.00
_cell.angle_gamma   90.00
#
_symmetry.space_group_name_H-M   'P 1'
#
loop_
_entity.id
_entity.type
_entity.pdbx_description
1 polymer ?
#
loop_
_entity_poly.entity_id
_entity_poly.type
_entity_poly.pdbx_seq_one_letter_code
_entity_poly.pdbx_strand_id
1 'polypeptide(L)'
;MKAAMQGRAECVRSIMLAGGDIQARDFGRKMTPKEWALFTGRYETARLMSRLMSNPCPEQFCDSFSLEWPLLEELVAQAQEPKTCKQRLINLLSCCPYRFYINNKVKPMEDGVLEHMVRITTGLSSPLIATACRTVCPSSPPCIGKRRHAVQEILKRQRLNSRILLIPREKDRRIRQKCKRGMQTYRNHRDTIGSVLKPHVSYFILVF
;
A
#
# COMPACT_ATOMS: atom_id res chain seq x y z
N MET A 1 3.91 6.99 -25.77
CA MET A 1 4.00 6.25 -27.04
C MET A 1 5.36 6.38 -27.72
N LYS A 2 5.79 7.58 -28.16
CA LYS A 2 7.08 7.75 -28.88
C LYS A 2 8.30 7.14 -28.16
N ALA A 3 8.44 7.39 -26.85
CA ALA A 3 9.51 6.81 -26.05
C ALA A 3 9.50 5.27 -26.03
N ALA A 4 8.32 4.66 -26.06
CA ALA A 4 8.15 3.21 -26.07
C ALA A 4 8.52 2.62 -27.44
N MET A 5 8.11 3.27 -28.54
CA MET A 5 8.49 2.89 -29.91
C MET A 5 10.01 2.96 -30.14
N GLN A 6 10.67 3.98 -29.56
CA GLN A 6 12.12 4.16 -29.66
C GLN A 6 12.90 3.21 -28.73
N GLY A 7 12.24 2.51 -27.80
CA GLY A 7 12.91 1.64 -26.83
C GLY A 7 13.68 2.37 -25.73
N ARG A 8 13.30 3.62 -25.40
CA ARG A 8 13.96 4.44 -24.36
C ARG A 8 13.39 4.09 -22.98
N ALA A 9 13.84 2.97 -22.41
CA ALA A 9 13.36 2.41 -21.15
C ALA A 9 13.32 3.42 -19.98
N GLU A 10 14.40 4.19 -19.77
CA GLU A 10 14.46 5.18 -18.68
C GLU A 10 13.52 6.38 -18.90
N CYS A 11 13.34 6.81 -20.15
CA CYS A 11 12.35 7.85 -20.48
C CYS A 11 10.93 7.35 -20.21
N VAL A 12 10.63 6.10 -20.59
CA VAL A 12 9.33 5.47 -20.31
C VAL A 12 9.11 5.35 -18.80
N ARG A 13 10.10 4.89 -18.03
CA ARG A 13 10.04 4.82 -16.56
C ARG A 13 9.71 6.17 -15.95
N SER A 14 10.42 7.22 -16.36
CA SER A 14 10.22 8.58 -15.85
C SER A 14 8.80 9.09 -16.14
N ILE A 15 8.30 8.87 -17.35
CA ILE A 15 6.93 9.27 -17.75
C ILE A 15 5.88 8.50 -16.93
N MET A 16 6.06 7.19 -16.75
CA MET A 16 5.14 6.38 -15.94
C MET A 16 5.12 6.84 -14.47
N LEU A 17 6.29 7.10 -13.89
CA LEU A 17 6.42 7.60 -12.51
C LEU A 17 5.86 9.02 -12.32
N ALA A 18 5.87 9.84 -13.38
CA ALA A 18 5.23 11.16 -13.39
C ALA A 18 3.69 11.09 -13.51
N GLY A 19 3.12 9.90 -13.70
CA GLY A 19 1.68 9.70 -13.85
C GLY A 19 1.16 9.87 -15.27
N GLY A 20 2.00 9.63 -16.28
CA GLY A 20 1.55 9.56 -17.68
C GLY A 20 0.54 8.44 -17.89
N ASP A 21 -0.44 8.67 -18.77
CA ASP A 21 -1.46 7.67 -19.08
C ASP A 21 -0.86 6.47 -19.83
N ILE A 22 -0.90 5.31 -19.18
CA ILE A 22 -0.34 4.04 -19.67
C ILE A 22 -1.35 3.34 -20.60
N GLN A 23 -2.65 3.64 -20.45
CA GLN A 23 -3.73 3.03 -21.22
C GLN A 23 -4.17 3.89 -22.42
N ALA A 24 -3.55 5.06 -22.60
CA ALA A 24 -3.75 5.89 -23.78
C ALA A 24 -3.57 5.08 -25.08
N ARG A 25 -4.49 5.20 -26.02
CA ARG A 25 -4.44 4.53 -27.33
C ARG A 25 -4.20 5.55 -28.43
N ASP A 26 -3.43 5.19 -29.44
CA ASP A 26 -3.24 6.08 -30.59
C ASP A 26 -4.49 6.13 -31.46
N PHE A 27 -4.67 7.22 -32.21
CA PHE A 27 -5.84 7.39 -33.08
C PHE A 27 -5.83 6.44 -34.30
N GLY A 28 -4.66 5.97 -34.73
CA GLY A 28 -4.53 5.13 -35.91
C GLY A 28 -4.82 3.67 -35.61
N ARG A 29 -3.83 2.97 -35.07
CA ARG A 29 -3.89 1.52 -34.80
C ARG A 29 -4.56 1.18 -33.47
N LYS A 30 -4.94 2.18 -32.68
CA LYS A 30 -5.53 2.02 -31.34
C LYS A 30 -4.67 1.19 -30.38
N MET A 31 -3.35 1.24 -30.53
CA MET A 31 -2.39 0.55 -29.70
C MET A 31 -1.98 1.36 -28.46
N THR A 32 -1.81 0.66 -27.34
CA THR A 32 -1.23 1.22 -26.11
C THR A 32 0.30 1.41 -26.24
N PRO A 33 0.94 2.26 -25.41
CA PRO A 33 2.40 2.38 -25.41
C PRO A 33 3.15 1.05 -25.25
N LYS A 34 2.59 0.10 -24.49
CA LYS A 34 3.17 -1.25 -24.33
C LYS A 34 3.03 -2.07 -25.61
N GLU A 35 1.86 -2.05 -26.24
CA GLU A 35 1.62 -2.70 -27.53
C GLU A 35 2.55 -2.14 -28.62
N TRP A 36 2.77 -0.81 -28.63
CA TRP A 36 3.76 -0.17 -29.51
C TRP A 36 5.20 -0.66 -29.25
N ALA A 37 5.60 -0.84 -27.99
CA ALA A 37 6.92 -1.40 -27.67
C ALA A 37 7.07 -2.84 -28.18
N LEU A 38 6.04 -3.67 -28.02
CA LEU A 38 6.04 -5.05 -28.54
C LEU A 38 6.06 -5.08 -30.08
N PHE A 39 5.24 -4.25 -30.71
CA PHE A 39 5.15 -4.14 -32.17
C PHE A 39 6.48 -3.72 -32.82
N THR A 40 7.26 -2.89 -32.12
CA THR A 40 8.59 -2.43 -32.58
C THR A 40 9.75 -3.31 -32.10
N GLY A 41 9.48 -4.46 -31.47
CA GLY A 41 10.49 -5.40 -30.98
C GLY A 41 11.27 -4.91 -29.74
N ARG A 42 10.77 -3.91 -29.01
CA ARG A 42 11.40 -3.34 -27.81
C ARG A 42 10.98 -4.10 -26.55
N TYR A 43 11.35 -5.38 -26.47
CA TYR A 43 10.94 -6.29 -25.39
C TYR A 43 11.37 -5.81 -24.00
N GLU A 44 12.59 -5.29 -23.84
CA GLU A 44 13.06 -4.78 -22.54
C GLU A 44 12.21 -3.63 -22.02
N THR A 45 11.77 -2.74 -22.93
CA THR A 45 10.89 -1.63 -22.57
C THR A 45 9.50 -2.14 -22.22
N ALA A 46 8.94 -3.09 -22.98
CA ALA A 46 7.66 -3.70 -22.68
C ALA A 46 7.67 -4.51 -21.35
N ARG A 47 8.78 -5.17 -21.04
CA ARG A 47 9.00 -5.89 -19.78
C ARG A 47 9.06 -4.92 -18.61
N LEU A 48 9.84 -3.84 -18.73
CA LEU A 48 9.89 -2.77 -17.73
C LEU A 48 8.50 -2.22 -17.44
N MET A 49 7.74 -1.88 -18.49
CA MET A 49 6.37 -1.38 -18.34
C MET A 49 5.48 -2.39 -17.60
N SER A 50 5.60 -3.68 -17.93
CA SER A 50 4.80 -4.73 -17.28
C SER A 50 5.14 -4.87 -15.80
N ARG A 51 6.43 -4.85 -15.44
CA ARG A 51 6.91 -4.90 -14.05
C ARG A 51 6.41 -3.70 -13.24
N LEU A 52 6.45 -2.51 -13.83
CA LEU A 52 5.92 -1.30 -13.19
C LEU A 52 4.40 -1.35 -12.99
N MET A 53 3.66 -1.95 -13.93
CA MET A 53 2.20 -2.11 -13.79
C MET A 53 1.81 -3.18 -12.76
N SER A 54 2.57 -4.28 -12.64
CA SER A 54 2.31 -5.31 -11.63
C SER A 54 2.63 -4.80 -10.22
N ASN A 55 3.71 -4.02 -10.09
CA ASN A 55 4.19 -3.47 -8.82
C ASN A 55 4.14 -1.92 -8.86
N PRO A 56 2.93 -1.30 -8.81
CA PRO A 56 2.75 0.13 -9.02
C PRO A 56 3.24 0.99 -7.85
N CYS A 57 3.33 0.41 -6.65
CA CYS A 57 3.82 1.07 -5.46
C CYS A 57 5.12 0.40 -4.99
N PRO A 58 6.13 1.16 -4.56
CA PRO A 58 7.33 0.61 -3.96
C PRO A 58 7.02 0.19 -2.52
N GLU A 59 6.65 -1.07 -2.32
CA GLU A 59 6.26 -1.61 -1.02
C GLU A 59 7.32 -1.41 0.06
N GLN A 60 8.61 -1.49 -0.32
CA GLN A 60 9.75 -1.30 0.60
C GLN A 60 9.76 0.02 1.39
N PHE A 61 9.01 1.04 0.96
CA PHE A 61 8.92 2.33 1.65
C PHE A 61 7.63 2.51 2.49
N CYS A 62 6.83 1.45 2.61
CA CYS A 62 5.58 1.46 3.36
C CYS A 62 5.79 0.90 4.76
N ASP A 63 5.01 1.38 5.73
CA ASP A 63 4.99 0.78 7.08
C ASP A 63 4.48 -0.67 7.08
N SER A 64 3.69 -1.05 6.07
CA SER A 64 3.14 -2.39 5.93
C SER A 64 4.12 -3.42 5.33
N PHE A 65 5.36 -3.04 5.02
CA PHE A 65 6.33 -3.94 4.42
C PHE A 65 6.83 -4.97 5.43
N SER A 66 6.59 -6.25 5.14
CA SER A 66 7.15 -7.34 5.95
C SER A 66 8.59 -7.63 5.54
N LEU A 67 9.46 -7.82 6.53
CA LEU A 67 10.83 -8.28 6.33
C LEU A 67 10.89 -9.79 6.04
N GLU A 68 9.87 -10.53 6.43
CA GLU A 68 9.78 -11.96 6.19
C GLU A 68 9.62 -12.24 4.70
N TRP A 69 10.38 -13.19 4.19
CA TRP A 69 10.28 -13.57 2.78
C TRP A 69 9.07 -14.50 2.60
N PRO A 70 8.07 -14.14 1.77
CA PRO A 70 6.81 -14.88 1.71
C PRO A 70 6.96 -16.36 1.31
N LEU A 71 7.96 -16.67 0.46
CA LEU A 71 8.22 -18.03 -0.01
C LEU A 71 9.05 -18.86 0.98
N LEU A 72 9.54 -18.25 2.06
CA LEU A 72 10.43 -18.93 3.01
C LEU A 72 9.71 -20.08 3.73
N GLU A 73 8.46 -19.87 4.16
CA GLU A 73 7.71 -20.89 4.88
C GLU A 73 7.48 -22.15 4.05
N GLU A 74 7.08 -21.97 2.78
CA GLU A 74 6.87 -23.09 1.85
C GLU A 74 8.19 -23.84 1.59
N LEU A 75 9.28 -23.13 1.37
CA LEU A 75 10.60 -23.74 1.12
C LEU A 75 11.15 -24.44 2.36
N VAL A 76 10.91 -23.90 3.55
CA VAL A 76 11.29 -24.52 4.82
C VAL A 76 10.46 -25.78 5.04
N ALA A 77 9.15 -25.74 4.78
CA ALA A 77 8.29 -26.93 4.85
C ALA A 77 8.77 -28.04 3.90
N GLN A 78 9.04 -27.70 2.63
CA GLN A 78 9.60 -28.63 1.65
C GLN A 78 10.98 -29.18 2.07
N ALA A 79 11.80 -28.37 2.74
CA ALA A 79 13.11 -28.81 3.23
C ALA A 79 13.02 -29.74 4.46
N GLN A 80 11.97 -29.59 5.27
CA GLN A 80 11.69 -30.39 6.46
C GLN A 80 11.05 -31.75 6.14
N GLU A 81 10.46 -31.91 4.95
CA GLU A 81 9.94 -33.21 4.52
C GLU A 81 11.03 -34.29 4.54
N PRO A 82 10.71 -35.52 5.01
CA PRO A 82 11.71 -36.57 5.17
C PRO A 82 12.30 -36.97 3.83
N LYS A 83 13.55 -36.58 3.61
CA LYS A 83 14.27 -36.84 2.35
C LYS A 83 14.53 -38.34 2.18
N THR A 84 14.14 -38.88 1.03
CA THR A 84 14.41 -40.27 0.62
C THR A 84 15.93 -40.51 0.54
N CYS A 85 16.39 -41.74 0.80
CA CYS A 85 17.82 -42.11 0.82
C CYS A 85 18.61 -41.60 -0.41
N LYS A 86 18.02 -41.65 -1.60
CA LYS A 86 18.60 -41.10 -2.85
C LYS A 86 18.78 -39.58 -2.83
N GLN A 87 17.81 -38.83 -2.27
CA GLN A 87 17.90 -37.38 -2.13
C GLN A 87 18.97 -36.97 -1.12
N ARG A 88 19.22 -37.79 -0.08
CA ARG A 88 20.32 -37.55 0.89
C ARG A 88 21.69 -37.67 0.22
N LEU A 89 21.88 -38.69 -0.62
CA LEU A 89 23.12 -38.89 -1.39
C LEU A 89 23.37 -37.74 -2.39
N ILE A 90 22.33 -37.31 -3.11
CA ILE A 90 22.40 -36.18 -4.05
C ILE A 90 22.72 -34.87 -3.31
N ASN A 91 22.14 -34.65 -2.13
CA ASN A 91 22.43 -33.46 -1.33
C ASN A 91 23.87 -33.44 -0.82
N LEU A 92 24.43 -34.56 -0.37
CA LEU A 92 25.84 -34.66 0.02
C LEU A 92 26.79 -34.27 -1.12
N LEU A 93 26.49 -34.70 -2.35
CA LEU A 93 27.23 -34.30 -3.55
C LEU A 93 27.01 -32.83 -3.92
N SER A 94 25.85 -32.26 -3.57
CA SER A 94 25.51 -30.86 -3.80
C SER A 94 26.03 -29.89 -2.73
N CYS A 95 26.39 -30.38 -1.54
CA CYS A 95 27.01 -29.61 -0.46
C CYS A 95 28.49 -29.29 -0.70
N CYS A 96 29.07 -29.73 -1.83
CA CYS A 96 30.42 -29.36 -2.21
C CYS A 96 30.51 -27.83 -2.42
N PRO A 97 31.33 -27.10 -1.64
CA PRO A 97 31.44 -25.63 -1.72
C PRO A 97 31.85 -25.13 -3.12
N TYR A 98 32.48 -25.98 -3.93
CA TYR A 98 32.81 -25.69 -5.32
C TYR A 98 31.58 -25.51 -6.24
N ARG A 99 30.41 -26.07 -5.92
CA ARG A 99 29.20 -25.93 -6.73
C ARG A 99 28.51 -24.58 -6.56
N PHE A 100 28.70 -23.92 -5.40
CA PHE A 100 28.30 -22.53 -5.19
C PHE A 100 29.15 -21.55 -6.00
N TYR A 101 30.43 -21.87 -6.23
CA TYR A 101 31.35 -20.99 -6.94
C TYR A 101 31.18 -21.02 -8.48
N ILE A 102 30.81 -22.17 -9.05
CA ILE A 102 30.77 -22.36 -10.52
C ILE A 102 29.44 -21.91 -11.15
N ASN A 103 28.33 -21.87 -10.40
CA ASN A 103 27.00 -21.53 -10.95
C ASN A 103 26.48 -20.14 -10.53
N ASN A 104 27.39 -19.21 -10.19
CA ASN A 104 27.06 -17.89 -9.65
C ASN A 104 26.49 -16.90 -10.70
N LYS A 105 26.13 -17.38 -11.90
CA LYS A 105 25.27 -16.64 -12.84
C LYS A 105 23.81 -16.83 -12.43
N VAL A 106 23.47 -16.43 -11.20
CA VAL A 106 22.07 -16.34 -10.78
C VAL A 106 21.43 -15.27 -11.64
N LYS A 107 20.62 -15.69 -12.62
CA LYS A 107 19.82 -14.75 -13.40
C LYS A 107 18.94 -13.98 -12.41
N PRO A 108 18.90 -12.64 -12.49
CA PRO A 108 17.99 -11.87 -11.64
C PRO A 108 16.56 -12.32 -11.92
N MET A 109 15.96 -13.00 -10.96
CA MET A 109 14.59 -13.48 -10.99
C MET A 109 13.71 -12.43 -10.31
N GLU A 110 12.56 -12.13 -10.91
CA GLU A 110 11.54 -11.32 -10.25
C GLU A 110 11.09 -12.04 -8.97
N ASP A 111 11.01 -11.32 -7.86
CA ASP A 111 10.57 -11.83 -6.55
C ASP A 111 11.45 -12.96 -5.98
N GLY A 112 12.69 -13.07 -6.46
CA GLY A 112 13.68 -14.02 -5.93
C GLY A 112 14.26 -13.58 -4.58
N VAL A 113 14.95 -14.51 -3.91
CA VAL A 113 15.66 -14.28 -2.62
C VAL A 113 16.55 -13.04 -2.68
N LEU A 114 17.32 -12.91 -3.76
CA LEU A 114 18.27 -11.81 -3.91
C LEU A 114 17.55 -10.46 -4.07
N GLU A 115 16.41 -10.44 -4.76
CA GLU A 115 15.59 -9.22 -4.88
C GLU A 115 14.97 -8.84 -3.54
N HIS A 116 14.45 -9.81 -2.78
CA HIS A 116 13.92 -9.57 -1.44
C HIS A 116 14.98 -9.07 -0.47
N MET A 117 16.19 -9.64 -0.52
CA MET A 117 17.34 -9.15 0.24
C MET A 117 17.65 -7.68 -0.10
N VAL A 118 17.67 -7.32 -1.38
CA VAL A 118 17.86 -5.93 -1.79
C VAL A 118 16.74 -5.05 -1.22
N ARG A 119 15.46 -5.42 -1.36
CA ARG A 119 14.34 -4.66 -0.79
C ARG A 119 14.43 -4.48 0.71
N ILE A 120 14.83 -5.50 1.46
CA ILE A 120 15.04 -5.41 2.92
C ILE A 120 16.14 -4.39 3.22
N THR A 121 17.30 -4.50 2.56
CA THR A 121 18.44 -3.61 2.83
C THR A 121 18.15 -2.16 2.44
N THR A 122 17.37 -1.94 1.37
CA THR A 122 17.00 -0.62 0.85
C THR A 122 15.65 -0.09 1.35
N GLY A 123 14.94 -0.85 2.20
CA GLY A 123 13.61 -0.50 2.70
C GLY A 123 13.66 0.48 3.87
N LEU A 124 12.53 1.15 4.13
CA LEU A 124 12.41 2.11 5.26
C LEU A 124 12.55 1.41 6.62
N SER A 125 12.12 0.15 6.72
CA SER A 125 12.24 -0.70 7.91
C SER A 125 13.62 -1.33 8.07
N SER A 126 14.55 -1.10 7.13
CA SER A 126 15.93 -1.56 7.22
C SER A 126 16.63 -0.94 8.43
N PRO A 127 17.39 -1.70 9.23
CA PRO A 127 18.19 -1.14 10.32
C PRO A 127 19.15 -0.02 9.87
N LEU A 128 19.60 -0.06 8.61
CA LEU A 128 20.51 0.93 8.04
C LEU A 128 19.81 2.22 7.63
N ILE A 129 18.57 2.14 7.12
CA ILE A 129 17.84 3.30 6.59
C ILE A 129 16.93 3.91 7.65
N ALA A 130 16.32 3.09 8.51
CA ALA A 130 15.41 3.52 9.57
C ALA A 130 16.06 4.52 10.54
N THR A 131 17.37 4.43 10.73
CA THR A 131 18.14 5.32 11.62
C THR A 131 18.44 6.67 10.99
N ALA A 132 18.63 6.72 9.66
CA ALA A 132 19.06 7.94 8.95
C ALA A 132 17.91 8.68 8.25
N CYS A 133 16.89 7.95 7.79
CA CYS A 133 15.86 8.44 6.89
C CYS A 133 14.46 8.14 7.41
N ARG A 134 13.58 9.15 7.38
CA ARG A 134 12.14 8.99 7.68
C ARG A 134 11.31 9.61 6.57
N THR A 135 10.31 8.87 6.07
CA THR A 135 9.42 9.38 5.03
C THR A 135 8.36 10.30 5.64
N VAL A 136 7.95 11.31 4.87
CA VAL A 136 6.87 12.22 5.30
C VAL A 136 5.51 11.51 5.20
N CYS A 137 5.33 10.56 4.28
CA CYS A 137 4.08 9.83 4.08
C CYS A 137 4.30 8.30 4.04
N PRO A 138 4.50 7.65 5.19
CA PRO A 138 4.72 6.20 5.19
C PRO A 138 3.45 5.39 4.88
N SER A 139 2.27 5.95 5.15
CA SER A 139 0.96 5.33 4.86
C SER A 139 0.47 5.54 3.42
N SER A 140 1.11 6.43 2.66
CA SER A 140 0.73 6.73 1.27
C SER A 140 1.99 6.85 0.39
N PRO A 141 2.63 5.71 0.05
CA PRO A 141 3.83 5.70 -0.79
C PRO A 141 3.55 6.29 -2.18
N PRO A 142 4.59 6.75 -2.89
CA PRO A 142 4.45 7.18 -4.27
C PRO A 142 4.08 5.98 -5.15
N CYS A 143 2.92 6.02 -5.81
CA CYS A 143 2.53 4.97 -6.75
C CYS A 143 2.39 5.53 -8.16
N ILE A 144 2.56 4.65 -9.15
CA ILE A 144 2.33 4.97 -10.55
C ILE A 144 0.88 5.44 -10.76
N GLY A 145 0.71 6.50 -11.54
CA GLY A 145 -0.60 7.11 -11.81
C GLY A 145 -1.16 7.97 -10.68
N LYS A 146 -0.57 7.97 -9.47
CA LYS A 146 -0.98 8.90 -8.40
C LYS A 146 -0.26 10.25 -8.55
N ARG A 147 -1.02 11.33 -8.49
CA ARG A 147 -0.46 12.70 -8.43
C ARG A 147 0.41 12.84 -7.18
N ARG A 148 1.65 13.29 -7.35
CA ARG A 148 2.55 13.60 -6.24
C ARG A 148 2.28 15.01 -5.72
N HIS A 149 2.12 15.12 -4.40
CA HIS A 149 2.09 16.40 -3.70
C HIS A 149 3.51 16.87 -3.41
N ALA A 150 3.73 18.18 -3.46
CA ALA A 150 5.00 18.74 -2.99
C ALA A 150 5.14 18.48 -1.49
N VAL A 151 6.38 18.32 -1.00
CA VAL A 151 6.65 18.08 0.43
C VAL A 151 6.00 19.17 1.30
N GLN A 152 6.02 20.42 0.83
CA GLN A 152 5.38 21.54 1.51
C GLN A 152 3.86 21.38 1.63
N GLU A 153 3.19 20.85 0.61
CA GLU A 153 1.74 20.58 0.65
C GLU A 153 1.42 19.45 1.62
N ILE A 154 2.24 18.41 1.64
CA ILE A 154 2.10 17.26 2.56
C ILE A 154 2.21 17.74 4.01
N LEU A 155 3.27 18.49 4.33
CA LEU A 155 3.49 19.00 5.68
C LEU A 155 2.37 19.96 6.11
N LYS A 156 1.87 20.81 5.20
CA LYS A 156 0.69 21.66 5.47
C LYS A 156 -0.53 20.80 5.83
N ARG A 157 -0.82 19.74 5.09
CA ARG A 157 -1.94 18.83 5.39
C ARG A 157 -1.77 18.11 6.73
N GLN A 158 -0.56 17.67 7.06
CA GLN A 158 -0.28 17.04 8.35
C GLN A 158 -0.49 18.00 9.53
N ARG A 159 -0.05 19.26 9.39
CA ARG A 159 -0.30 20.32 10.39
C ARG A 159 -1.79 20.61 10.55
N LEU A 160 -2.55 20.61 9.46
CA LEU A 160 -4.00 20.78 9.52
C LEU A 160 -4.67 19.58 10.21
N ASN A 161 -4.31 18.35 9.84
CA ASN A 161 -4.85 17.14 10.44
C ASN A 161 -4.53 17.04 11.94
N SER A 162 -3.29 17.36 12.34
CA SER A 162 -2.89 17.42 13.76
C SER A 162 -3.62 18.53 14.50
N ARG A 163 -3.84 19.72 13.90
CA ARG A 163 -4.69 20.76 14.51
C ARG A 163 -6.15 20.33 14.67
N ILE A 164 -6.71 19.62 13.70
CA ILE A 164 -8.08 19.07 13.82
C ILE A 164 -8.16 18.06 14.96
N LEU A 165 -7.11 17.25 15.17
CA LEU A 165 -7.02 16.31 16.29
C LEU A 165 -6.80 17.01 17.65
N LEU A 166 -6.12 18.15 17.67
CA LEU A 166 -5.82 18.92 18.87
C LEU A 166 -6.93 19.90 19.27
N ILE A 167 -7.82 20.29 18.37
CA ILE A 167 -9.03 21.04 18.72
C ILE A 167 -10.00 20.03 19.34
N PRO A 168 -10.27 20.09 20.66
CA PRO A 168 -11.38 19.33 21.21
C PRO A 168 -12.61 19.80 20.44
N ARG A 169 -13.47 18.87 20.02
CA ARG A 169 -14.78 19.19 19.41
C ARG A 169 -15.64 19.96 20.42
N GLU A 170 -15.31 21.22 20.64
CA GLU A 170 -15.95 22.09 21.63
C GLU A 170 -17.36 22.45 21.18
N LYS A 171 -17.58 22.43 19.86
CA LYS A 171 -18.91 22.44 19.25
C LYS A 171 -19.75 21.22 19.65
N ASP A 172 -19.16 20.02 19.72
CA ASP A 172 -19.90 18.82 20.15
C ASP A 172 -20.23 18.85 21.65
N ARG A 173 -19.37 19.44 22.48
CA ARG A 173 -19.70 19.71 23.89
C ARG A 173 -20.84 20.71 24.02
N ARG A 174 -20.81 21.83 23.30
CA ARG A 174 -21.90 22.82 23.31
C ARG A 174 -23.22 22.26 22.80
N ILE A 175 -23.22 21.45 21.74
CA ILE A 175 -24.41 20.77 21.22
C ILE A 175 -24.93 19.74 22.23
N ARG A 176 -24.06 18.91 22.83
CA ARG A 176 -24.46 17.97 23.91
C ARG A 176 -25.02 18.69 25.13
N GLN A 177 -24.48 19.85 25.50
CA GLN A 177 -24.93 20.66 26.65
C GLN A 177 -26.23 21.42 26.33
N LYS A 178 -26.47 21.78 25.06
CA LYS A 178 -27.76 22.31 24.57
C LYS A 178 -28.83 21.23 24.55
N CYS A 179 -28.52 20.02 24.06
CA CYS A 179 -29.41 18.86 24.11
C CYS A 179 -29.75 18.45 25.56
N LYS A 180 -28.77 18.42 26.47
CA LYS A 180 -29.02 18.17 27.90
C LYS A 180 -29.92 19.23 28.54
N ARG A 181 -29.69 20.51 28.26
CA ARG A 181 -30.57 21.61 28.73
C ARG A 181 -31.98 21.50 28.16
N GLY A 182 -32.12 21.17 26.87
CA GLY A 182 -33.41 20.93 26.22
C GLY A 182 -34.17 19.75 26.82
N MET A 183 -33.49 18.64 27.13
CA MET A 183 -34.10 17.49 27.81
C MET A 183 -34.52 17.81 29.26
N GLN A 184 -33.75 18.64 29.98
CA GLN A 184 -34.09 19.08 31.33
C GLN A 184 -35.33 20.00 31.32
N THR A 185 -35.44 20.92 30.35
CA THR A 185 -36.63 21.78 30.19
C THR A 185 -37.88 20.97 29.84
N TYR A 186 -37.77 19.96 28.98
CA TYR A 186 -38.89 19.06 28.69
C TYR A 186 -39.32 18.26 29.93
N ARG A 187 -38.37 17.78 30.75
CA ARG A 187 -38.66 17.05 31.99
C ARG A 187 -39.34 17.96 33.02
N ASN A 188 -38.81 19.15 33.27
CA ASN A 188 -39.43 20.13 34.17
C ASN A 188 -40.83 20.55 33.70
N HIS A 189 -41.04 20.72 32.39
CA HIS A 189 -42.36 21.06 31.86
C HIS A 189 -43.34 19.88 32.01
N ARG A 190 -42.87 18.64 31.88
CA ARG A 190 -43.67 17.42 32.13
C ARG A 190 -44.02 17.25 33.61
N ASP A 191 -43.10 17.56 34.50
CA ASP A 191 -43.32 17.49 35.95
C ASP A 191 -44.27 18.60 36.43
N THR A 192 -44.20 19.79 35.83
CA THR A 192 -45.15 20.89 36.09
C THR A 192 -46.57 20.55 35.59
N ILE A 193 -46.69 19.91 34.42
CA ILE A 193 -47.98 19.42 33.90
C ILE A 193 -48.47 18.22 34.73
N GLY A 194 -47.56 17.35 35.19
CA GLY A 194 -47.87 16.17 36.02
C GLY A 194 -48.26 16.49 37.47
N SER A 195 -47.90 17.66 37.99
CA SER A 195 -48.39 18.17 39.28
C SER A 195 -49.79 18.78 39.23
N VAL A 196 -50.36 19.00 38.03
CA VAL A 196 -51.71 19.55 37.84
C VAL A 196 -52.71 18.47 37.42
N LEU A 197 -52.28 17.27 37.03
CA LEU A 197 -53.17 16.12 36.81
C LEU A 197 -52.54 14.80 37.28
N LYS A 198 -53.06 14.26 38.38
CA LYS A 198 -53.19 12.82 38.63
C LYS A 198 -54.67 12.48 38.74
N PRO A 199 -55.10 11.24 38.49
CA PRO A 199 -54.64 10.29 37.47
C PRO A 199 -55.84 9.76 36.68
N HIS A 200 -55.68 9.33 35.43
CA HIS A 200 -56.53 8.24 34.93
C HIS A 200 -55.77 7.37 33.95
N VAL A 201 -55.75 6.10 34.32
CA VAL A 201 -55.27 4.93 33.59
C VAL A 201 -55.92 4.88 32.22
N SER A 202 -55.14 4.68 31.17
CA SER A 202 -55.57 3.93 29.99
C SER A 202 -54.39 3.52 29.12
N TYR A 203 -54.31 2.19 28.97
CA TYR A 203 -53.63 1.42 27.95
C TYR A 203 -53.68 2.09 26.57
N PHE A 204 -52.60 2.04 25.81
CA PHE A 204 -52.68 1.76 24.37
C PHE A 204 -51.35 1.21 23.84
N ILE A 205 -51.46 0.02 23.26
CA ILE A 205 -50.49 -0.73 22.47
C ILE A 205 -50.53 -0.19 21.02
N LEU A 206 -49.40 -0.21 20.31
CA LEU A 206 -49.17 -0.51 18.88
C LEU A 206 -47.87 0.20 18.45
N VAL A 207 -46.75 -0.51 18.25
CA VAL A 207 -46.36 -1.24 17.03
C VAL A 207 -46.24 -0.30 15.82
N PHE A 208 -45.01 0.18 15.59
CA PHE A 208 -44.19 -0.03 14.39
C PHE A 208 -42.73 0.31 14.72
#